data_AF-A0A7C2ZTM8-F1
#
_entry.id   AF-A0A7C2ZTM8-F1
#
_cell.length_a   1.000
_cell.length_b   1.000
_cell.length_c   1.000
_cell.angle_alpha   90.00
_cell.angle_beta   90.00
_cell.angle_gamma   90.00
#
_symmetry.space_group_name_H-M   'P 1'
#
loop_
_entity.id
_entity.type
_entity.pdbx_description
1 polymer ?
#
loop_
_entity_poly.entity_id
_entity_poly.type
_entity_poly.pdbx_seq_one_letter_code
_entity_poly.pdbx_strand_id
1 'polypeptide(L)'
;MCRNDRGAYQGRNCAWGEGVAADHLDKRRSLSSRRWVVFCLCAALFICSQFYRVSNAIIAPQLQRDLDLSPESLGLLTALFFYTFAVVQLPLGPCLDRIGARRSMAALTIVGSVGAWIFASAKGLEGAALGRVLLGAGMAANLMGSMKLFTTWFSPREFATLSGLIIALGTIGNMAAATPLALLVETVGWRWSFAIIGVLTALLAIVFYAFVREGPYGTVQDRKEDTFSIFEMARTLLGRRDYWIISLSTFLRYGIFVAIQGLWVGPYLMEVVGLSAVQAGNLLLILNVGLIIGSPL
;
A
#
# COMPACT_ATOMS: atom_id res chain seq x y z
N MET A 1 37.31 19.68 -30.35
CA MET A 1 38.68 19.73 -30.90
C MET A 1 39.65 19.68 -29.73
N CYS A 2 40.34 18.56 -29.52
CA CYS A 2 41.45 18.49 -28.55
C CYS A 2 42.76 18.66 -29.32
N ARG A 3 43.59 19.61 -28.88
CA ARG A 3 44.88 19.95 -29.48
C ARG A 3 45.97 19.11 -28.78
N ASN A 4 46.91 18.56 -29.55
CA ASN A 4 48.15 17.99 -29.02
C ASN A 4 49.33 18.79 -29.54
N ASP A 5 50.38 18.94 -28.73
CA ASP A 5 51.48 19.90 -28.86
C ASP A 5 52.48 19.63 -30.01
N ARG A 6 52.10 18.86 -31.04
CA ARG A 6 52.95 18.63 -32.23
C ARG A 6 52.20 18.62 -33.56
N GLY A 7 51.32 19.59 -33.78
CA GLY A 7 51.03 20.15 -35.13
C GLY A 7 50.71 19.20 -36.30
N ALA A 8 50.22 17.98 -36.07
CA ALA A 8 49.89 17.03 -37.14
C ALA A 8 48.43 16.61 -37.06
N TYR A 9 47.64 16.96 -38.09
CA TYR A 9 46.29 16.46 -38.30
C TYR A 9 46.36 15.01 -38.79
N GLN A 10 46.09 14.07 -37.90
CA GLN A 10 45.99 12.65 -38.25
C GLN A 10 44.52 12.22 -38.18
N GLY A 11 43.94 11.91 -39.34
CA GLY A 11 42.61 11.32 -39.46
C GLY A 11 42.60 9.94 -38.80
N ARG A 12 42.13 9.88 -37.56
CA ARG A 12 41.76 8.63 -36.88
C ARG A 12 40.29 8.73 -36.51
N ASN A 13 39.52 7.79 -37.04
CA ASN A 13 38.10 7.59 -36.75
C ASN A 13 37.81 7.74 -35.25
N CYS A 14 36.95 8.70 -34.92
CA CYS A 14 36.40 8.90 -33.59
C CYS A 14 35.45 7.74 -33.24
N ALA A 15 35.98 6.57 -32.88
CA ALA A 15 35.23 5.44 -32.33
C ALA A 15 34.85 5.62 -30.84
N TRP A 16 34.72 6.88 -30.37
CA TRP A 16 34.39 7.22 -28.97
C TRP A 16 32.89 7.50 -28.73
N GLY A 17 32.08 7.58 -29.80
CA GLY A 17 30.66 7.92 -29.70
C GLY A 17 29.72 6.72 -29.55
N GLU A 18 29.98 5.62 -30.27
CA GLU A 18 29.03 4.50 -30.35
C GLU A 18 28.98 3.65 -29.08
N GLY A 19 30.11 3.43 -28.39
CA GLY A 19 30.16 2.65 -27.15
C GLY A 19 29.51 3.36 -25.95
N VAL A 20 29.73 4.68 -25.82
CA VAL A 20 29.07 5.50 -24.79
C VAL A 20 27.57 5.61 -25.10
N ALA A 21 27.21 5.61 -26.39
CA ALA A 21 25.83 5.67 -26.81
C ALA A 21 25.05 4.34 -26.65
N ALA A 22 25.72 3.20 -26.77
CA ALA A 22 25.12 1.92 -26.41
C ALA A 22 24.93 1.82 -24.87
N ASP A 23 25.96 2.16 -24.08
CA ASP A 23 25.94 2.08 -22.61
C ASP A 23 24.89 3.02 -21.99
N HIS A 24 24.70 4.22 -22.54
CA HIS A 24 23.69 5.15 -22.03
C HIS A 24 22.24 4.74 -22.41
N LEU A 25 22.05 4.01 -23.51
CA LEU A 25 20.73 3.52 -23.93
C LEU A 25 20.35 2.28 -23.13
N ASP A 26 21.32 1.40 -22.85
CA ASP A 26 21.13 0.20 -22.04
C ASP A 26 20.92 0.53 -20.55
N LYS A 27 21.64 1.53 -20.02
CA LYS A 27 21.33 2.13 -18.70
C LYS A 27 19.93 2.74 -18.67
N ARG A 28 19.48 3.45 -19.71
CA ARG A 28 18.12 4.03 -19.75
C ARG A 28 17.03 2.95 -19.84
N ARG A 29 17.25 1.88 -20.62
CA ARG A 29 16.33 0.73 -20.72
C ARG A 29 16.24 -0.06 -19.41
N SER A 30 17.37 -0.39 -18.79
CA SER A 30 17.40 -1.11 -17.51
C SER A 30 16.80 -0.31 -16.34
N LEU A 31 16.94 1.01 -16.34
CA LEU A 31 16.27 1.91 -15.40
C LEU A 31 14.74 1.98 -15.65
N SER A 32 14.30 1.90 -16.91
CA SER A 32 12.88 1.86 -17.28
C SER A 32 12.19 0.58 -16.77
N SER A 33 12.78 -0.59 -17.01
CA SER A 33 12.19 -1.86 -16.57
C SER A 33 12.16 -2.00 -15.04
N ARG A 34 13.18 -1.51 -14.33
CA ARG A 34 13.23 -1.58 -12.86
C ARG A 34 12.17 -0.73 -12.17
N ARG A 35 11.80 0.43 -12.73
CA ARG A 35 10.73 1.29 -12.18
C ARG A 35 9.40 0.56 -12.12
N TRP A 36 9.04 -0.16 -13.18
CA TRP A 36 7.81 -0.93 -13.22
C TRP A 36 7.83 -2.13 -12.28
N VAL A 37 8.98 -2.77 -12.06
CA VAL A 37 9.14 -3.80 -11.01
C VAL A 37 8.86 -3.22 -9.62
N VAL A 38 9.40 -2.04 -9.32
CA VAL A 38 9.13 -1.34 -8.05
C VAL A 38 7.63 -1.06 -7.92
N PHE A 39 6.99 -0.54 -8.97
CA PHE A 39 5.55 -0.29 -8.97
C PHE A 39 4.73 -1.56 -8.72
N CYS A 40 5.00 -2.64 -9.45
CA CYS A 40 4.27 -3.90 -9.31
C CYS A 40 4.41 -4.50 -7.90
N LEU A 41 5.61 -4.45 -7.31
CA LEU A 41 5.83 -4.96 -5.96
C LEU A 41 5.16 -4.07 -4.89
N CYS A 42 5.17 -2.75 -5.07
CA CYS A 42 4.42 -1.81 -4.24
C CYS A 42 2.91 -2.09 -4.31
N ALA A 43 2.38 -2.27 -5.52
CA ALA A 43 0.97 -2.58 -5.74
C ALA A 43 0.59 -3.93 -5.12
N ALA A 44 1.42 -4.97 -5.27
CA ALA A 44 1.18 -6.27 -4.66
C ALA A 44 1.13 -6.20 -3.12
N LEU A 45 2.06 -5.47 -2.48
CA LEU A 45 2.03 -5.25 -1.03
C LEU A 45 0.79 -4.47 -0.58
N PHE A 46 0.36 -3.49 -1.38
CA PHE A 46 -0.86 -2.74 -1.10
C PHE A 46 -2.13 -3.59 -1.25
N ILE A 47 -2.18 -4.47 -2.26
CA ILE A 47 -3.24 -5.48 -2.43
C ILE A 47 -3.34 -6.37 -1.18
N CYS A 48 -2.23 -6.90 -0.68
CA CYS A 48 -2.21 -7.67 0.58
C CYS A 48 -2.75 -6.85 1.76
N SER A 49 -2.35 -5.57 1.88
CA SER A 49 -2.87 -4.67 2.91
C SER A 49 -4.39 -4.49 2.83
N GLN A 50 -4.95 -4.32 1.63
CA GLN A 50 -6.40 -4.19 1.43
C GLN A 50 -7.12 -5.51 1.75
N PHE A 51 -6.55 -6.63 1.33
CA PHE A 51 -7.07 -7.96 1.64
C PHE A 51 -7.24 -8.19 3.15
N TYR A 52 -6.22 -7.88 3.96
CA TYR A 52 -6.27 -8.07 5.41
C TYR A 52 -7.28 -7.14 6.14
N ARG A 53 -7.63 -6.01 5.53
CA ARG A 53 -8.65 -5.09 6.09
C ARG A 53 -10.04 -5.69 6.03
N VAL A 54 -10.40 -6.27 4.89
CA VAL A 54 -11.76 -6.73 4.60
C VAL A 54 -11.98 -8.18 5.02
N SER A 55 -10.94 -9.01 4.97
CA SER A 55 -10.99 -10.45 5.28
C SER A 55 -11.68 -10.80 6.61
N ASN A 56 -11.54 -9.96 7.65
CA ASN A 56 -12.13 -10.23 8.97
C ASN A 56 -13.66 -10.37 8.94
N ALA A 57 -14.34 -9.59 8.10
CA ALA A 57 -15.80 -9.65 7.97
C ALA A 57 -16.26 -10.98 7.33
N ILE A 58 -15.47 -11.53 6.40
CA ILE A 58 -15.79 -12.76 5.68
C ILE A 58 -15.61 -14.00 6.56
N ILE A 59 -14.63 -13.97 7.47
CA ILE A 59 -14.39 -15.08 8.41
C ILE A 59 -15.10 -14.91 9.76
N ALA A 60 -15.91 -13.86 9.93
CA ALA A 60 -16.56 -13.55 11.20
C ALA A 60 -17.39 -14.72 11.76
N PRO A 61 -18.21 -15.45 10.99
CA PRO A 61 -18.97 -16.60 11.52
C PRO A 61 -18.06 -17.70 12.09
N GLN A 62 -16.93 -17.97 11.44
CA GLN A 62 -15.96 -18.97 11.88
C GLN A 62 -15.23 -18.51 13.14
N LEU A 63 -14.92 -17.22 13.25
CA LEU A 63 -14.32 -16.65 14.46
C LEU A 63 -15.27 -16.73 15.67
N GLN A 64 -16.57 -16.46 15.49
CA GLN A 64 -17.55 -16.63 16.58
C GLN A 64 -17.59 -18.07 17.05
N ARG A 65 -17.69 -19.02 16.10
CA ARG A 65 -17.80 -20.44 16.41
C ARG A 65 -16.53 -21.03 17.04
N ASP A 66 -15.36 -20.71 16.50
CA ASP A 66 -14.11 -21.38 16.86
C ASP A 66 -13.34 -20.70 18.00
N LEU A 67 -13.64 -19.43 18.31
CA LEU A 67 -12.98 -18.65 19.37
C LEU A 67 -13.97 -18.16 20.43
N ASP A 68 -15.24 -18.57 20.33
CA ASP A 68 -16.35 -18.17 21.22
C ASP A 68 -16.48 -16.63 21.35
N LEU A 69 -16.36 -15.93 20.21
CA LEU A 69 -16.35 -14.47 20.20
C LEU A 69 -17.75 -13.91 20.05
N SER A 70 -18.06 -12.93 20.89
CA SER A 70 -19.27 -12.12 20.75
C SER A 70 -19.19 -11.15 19.55
N PRO A 71 -20.32 -10.63 19.05
CA PRO A 71 -20.33 -9.59 18.03
C PRO A 71 -19.50 -8.34 18.41
N GLU A 72 -19.53 -7.95 19.70
CA GLU A 72 -18.74 -6.84 20.22
C GLU A 72 -17.23 -7.12 20.10
N SER A 73 -16.82 -8.35 20.38
CA SER A 73 -15.43 -8.79 20.28
C SER A 73 -14.93 -8.76 18.82
N LEU A 74 -15.76 -9.13 17.86
CA LEU A 74 -15.44 -9.00 16.43
C LEU A 74 -15.30 -7.54 15.98
N GLY A 75 -16.18 -6.67 16.49
CA GLY A 75 -16.08 -5.23 16.31
C GLY A 75 -14.73 -4.71 16.84
N LEU A 76 -14.34 -5.14 18.04
CA LEU A 76 -13.06 -4.81 18.64
C LEU A 76 -11.87 -5.31 17.80
N LEU A 77 -11.88 -6.55 17.29
CA LEU A 77 -10.84 -7.07 16.40
C LEU A 77 -10.68 -6.25 15.12
N THR A 78 -11.78 -5.76 14.58
CA THR A 78 -11.77 -4.86 13.42
C THR A 78 -11.18 -3.50 13.80
N ALA A 79 -11.62 -2.94 14.92
CA ALA A 79 -11.14 -1.65 15.44
C ALA A 79 -9.65 -1.66 15.77
N LEU A 80 -9.14 -2.72 16.41
CA LEU A 80 -7.73 -2.85 16.80
C LEU A 80 -6.79 -2.77 15.59
N PHE A 81 -7.18 -3.35 14.45
CA PHE A 81 -6.41 -3.21 13.21
C PHE A 81 -6.33 -1.72 12.80
N PHE A 82 -7.46 -1.02 12.75
CA PHE A 82 -7.50 0.37 12.29
C PHE A 82 -6.88 1.35 13.28
N TYR A 83 -7.08 1.17 14.58
CA TYR A 83 -6.46 1.99 15.62
C TYR A 83 -4.95 1.81 15.61
N THR A 84 -4.45 0.58 15.53
CA THR A 84 -3.00 0.35 15.46
C THR A 84 -2.43 0.92 14.16
N PHE A 85 -3.12 0.73 13.04
CA PHE A 85 -2.76 1.33 11.76
C PHE A 85 -2.64 2.86 11.89
N ALA A 86 -3.63 3.53 12.50
CA ALA A 86 -3.63 4.98 12.69
C ALA A 86 -2.50 5.45 13.61
N VAL A 87 -2.25 4.75 14.72
CA VAL A 87 -1.14 5.07 15.64
C VAL A 87 0.20 4.95 14.93
N VAL A 88 0.40 3.91 14.12
CA VAL A 88 1.64 3.69 13.36
C VAL A 88 1.82 4.73 12.25
N GLN A 89 0.75 5.33 11.71
CA GLN A 89 0.89 6.41 10.72
C GLN A 89 1.63 7.64 11.26
N LEU A 90 1.54 7.93 12.56
CA LEU A 90 2.22 9.09 13.19
C LEU A 90 3.75 8.99 13.11
N PRO A 91 4.41 7.91 13.60
CA PRO A 91 5.85 7.74 13.46
C PRO A 91 6.29 7.29 12.05
N LEU A 92 5.36 6.83 11.19
CA LEU A 92 5.71 6.31 9.87
C LEU A 92 6.38 7.36 8.98
N GLY A 93 5.89 8.60 8.95
CA GLY A 93 6.46 9.67 8.11
C GLY A 93 7.97 9.85 8.34
N PRO A 94 8.40 10.19 9.56
CA PRO A 94 9.82 10.28 9.91
C PRO A 94 10.60 8.98 9.66
N CYS A 95 9.97 7.83 9.89
CA CYS A 95 10.58 6.52 9.63
C CYS A 95 10.86 6.32 8.13
N LEU A 96 9.93 6.67 7.24
CA LEU A 96 10.10 6.60 5.79
C LEU A 96 11.18 7.57 5.29
N ASP A 97 11.32 8.72 5.94
CA ASP A 97 12.31 9.73 5.59
C ASP A 97 13.72 9.40 6.11
N ARG A 98 13.84 8.80 7.31
CA ARG A 98 15.13 8.48 7.95
C ARG A 98 15.65 7.08 7.63
N ILE A 99 14.80 6.06 7.79
CA ILE A 99 15.18 4.65 7.61
C ILE A 99 15.08 4.25 6.13
N GLY A 100 14.29 5.00 5.36
CA GLY A 100 14.06 4.77 3.94
C GLY A 100 12.86 3.87 3.70
N ALA A 101 12.06 4.23 2.69
CA ALA A 101 10.79 3.55 2.40
C ALA A 101 10.93 2.04 2.18
N ARG A 102 12.02 1.60 1.52
CA ARG A 102 12.27 0.18 1.28
C ARG A 102 12.37 -0.62 2.57
N ARG A 103 13.19 -0.16 3.52
CA ARG A 103 13.44 -0.87 4.78
C ARG A 103 12.19 -0.87 5.65
N SER A 104 11.52 0.28 5.78
CA SER A 104 10.32 0.42 6.60
C SER A 104 9.16 -0.43 6.08
N MET A 105 8.90 -0.43 4.76
CA MET A 105 7.85 -1.26 4.16
C MET A 105 8.12 -2.76 4.35
N ALA A 106 9.35 -3.21 4.10
CA ALA A 106 9.69 -4.62 4.27
C ALA A 106 9.58 -5.06 5.72
N ALA A 107 10.17 -4.30 6.66
CA ALA A 107 10.15 -4.64 8.08
C ALA A 107 8.72 -4.68 8.64
N LEU A 108 7.90 -3.65 8.36
CA LEU A 108 6.51 -3.61 8.80
C LEU A 108 5.69 -4.72 8.14
N THR A 109 5.86 -4.99 6.85
CA THR A 109 5.12 -6.10 6.21
C THR A 109 5.45 -7.43 6.88
N ILE A 110 6.71 -7.69 7.23
CA ILE A 110 7.10 -8.89 7.98
C ILE A 110 6.41 -8.95 9.36
N VAL A 111 6.35 -7.83 10.09
CA VAL A 111 5.59 -7.74 11.35
C VAL A 111 4.11 -8.10 11.13
N GLY A 112 3.52 -7.62 10.03
CA GLY A 112 2.14 -7.97 9.66
C GLY A 112 1.96 -9.44 9.33
N SER A 113 2.91 -10.06 8.62
CA SER A 113 2.90 -11.50 8.35
C SER A 113 3.00 -12.35 9.62
N VAL A 114 3.84 -11.95 10.57
CA VAL A 114 3.90 -12.57 11.90
C VAL A 114 2.56 -12.41 12.62
N GLY A 115 1.94 -11.24 12.52
CA GLY A 115 0.58 -10.98 12.99
C GLY A 115 -0.47 -11.92 12.38
N ALA A 116 -0.38 -12.21 11.08
CA ALA A 116 -1.27 -13.15 10.41
C ALA A 116 -1.14 -14.58 10.97
N TRP A 117 0.07 -15.02 11.29
CA TRP A 117 0.31 -16.34 11.89
C TRP A 117 -0.15 -16.43 13.34
N ILE A 118 0.06 -15.36 14.13
CA ILE A 118 -0.48 -15.26 15.49
C ILE A 118 -2.00 -15.30 15.44
N PHE A 119 -2.62 -14.56 14.52
CA PHE A 119 -4.06 -14.58 14.32
C PHE A 119 -4.58 -15.96 13.92
N ALA A 120 -3.94 -16.63 12.96
CA ALA A 120 -4.27 -17.98 12.53
C ALA A 120 -4.15 -19.02 13.67
N SER A 121 -3.21 -18.81 14.59
CA SER A 121 -2.95 -19.71 15.72
C SER A 121 -3.77 -19.36 16.97
N ALA A 122 -4.63 -18.35 16.89
CA ALA A 122 -5.40 -17.88 18.02
C ALA A 122 -6.36 -18.96 18.54
N LYS A 123 -6.45 -19.03 19.87
CA LYS A 123 -7.38 -19.90 20.62
C LYS A 123 -8.45 -19.11 21.38
N GLY A 124 -8.37 -17.79 21.36
CA GLY A 124 -9.35 -16.89 21.97
C GLY A 124 -9.10 -15.43 21.57
N LEU A 125 -9.82 -14.51 22.21
CA LEU A 125 -9.79 -13.08 21.89
C LEU A 125 -8.40 -12.46 21.97
N GLU A 126 -7.61 -12.77 23.01
CA GLU A 126 -6.30 -12.13 23.23
C GLU A 126 -5.31 -12.41 22.08
N GLY A 127 -5.21 -13.66 21.64
CA GLY A 127 -4.36 -14.05 20.51
C GLY A 127 -4.84 -13.43 19.19
N ALA A 128 -6.15 -13.41 18.97
CA ALA A 128 -6.74 -12.77 17.80
C ALA A 128 -6.50 -11.25 17.82
N ALA A 129 -6.64 -10.60 18.97
CA ALA A 129 -6.40 -9.19 19.17
C ALA A 129 -4.94 -8.82 18.88
N LEU A 130 -3.99 -9.56 19.45
CA LEU A 130 -2.56 -9.37 19.18
C LEU A 130 -2.24 -9.53 17.68
N GLY A 131 -2.81 -10.56 17.04
CA GLY A 131 -2.65 -10.76 15.60
C GLY A 131 -3.18 -9.57 14.77
N ARG A 132 -4.34 -9.02 15.14
CA ARG A 132 -4.93 -7.84 14.48
C ARG A 132 -4.13 -6.56 14.71
N VAL A 133 -3.58 -6.36 15.91
CA VAL A 133 -2.67 -5.24 16.21
C VAL A 133 -1.44 -5.31 15.31
N LEU A 134 -0.77 -6.46 15.24
CA LEU A 134 0.43 -6.64 14.41
C LEU A 134 0.13 -6.51 12.91
N LEU A 135 -1.01 -7.02 12.45
CA LEU A 135 -1.50 -6.80 11.08
C LEU A 135 -1.72 -5.31 10.78
N GLY A 136 -2.39 -4.59 11.69
CA GLY A 136 -2.63 -3.15 11.56
C GLY A 136 -1.33 -2.36 11.47
N ALA A 137 -0.38 -2.65 12.36
CA ALA A 137 0.95 -2.05 12.34
C ALA A 137 1.71 -2.38 11.05
N GLY A 138 1.69 -3.63 10.64
CA GLY A 138 2.51 -4.10 9.52
C GLY A 138 2.06 -3.59 8.16
N MET A 139 0.75 -3.41 7.97
CA MET A 139 0.19 -2.92 6.71
C MET A 139 0.24 -1.39 6.56
N ALA A 140 0.64 -0.66 7.61
CA ALA A 140 0.66 0.81 7.66
C ALA A 140 1.50 1.47 6.56
N ALA A 141 2.65 0.87 6.24
CA ALA A 141 3.62 1.43 5.32
C ALA A 141 3.29 1.22 3.84
N ASN A 142 2.39 0.29 3.50
CA ASN A 142 2.30 -0.20 2.12
C ASN A 142 1.74 0.85 1.14
N LEU A 143 0.93 1.81 1.59
CA LEU A 143 0.50 2.93 0.75
C LEU A 143 1.52 4.07 0.78
N MET A 144 1.79 4.63 1.97
CA MET A 144 2.62 5.83 2.11
C MET A 144 4.08 5.59 1.70
N GLY A 145 4.62 4.41 1.98
CA GLY A 145 5.94 4.01 1.51
C GLY A 145 6.01 3.86 0.00
N SER A 146 4.94 3.36 -0.64
CA SER A 146 4.84 3.30 -2.10
C SER A 146 4.83 4.70 -2.70
N MET A 147 4.05 5.63 -2.13
CA MET A 147 4.06 7.03 -2.55
C MET A 147 5.46 7.64 -2.44
N LYS A 148 6.15 7.40 -1.33
CA LYS A 148 7.55 7.85 -1.15
C LYS A 148 8.46 7.26 -2.23
N LEU A 149 8.37 5.96 -2.51
CA LEU A 149 9.16 5.34 -3.58
C LEU A 149 8.83 5.94 -4.94
N PHE A 150 7.56 6.25 -5.23
CA PHE A 150 7.17 6.86 -6.50
C PHE A 150 7.84 8.21 -6.73
N THR A 151 7.98 9.03 -5.68
CA THR A 151 8.72 10.32 -5.78
C THR A 151 10.20 10.15 -6.12
N THR A 152 10.80 8.98 -5.86
CA THR A 152 12.23 8.71 -6.10
C THR A 152 12.52 7.93 -7.38
N TRP A 153 11.51 7.26 -7.94
CA TRP A 153 11.65 6.39 -9.11
C TRP A 153 10.97 6.95 -10.36
N PHE A 154 9.92 7.76 -10.21
CA PHE A 154 9.10 8.28 -11.31
C PHE A 154 9.13 9.80 -11.37
N SER A 155 8.77 10.36 -12.52
CA SER A 155 8.72 11.81 -12.69
C SER A 155 7.48 12.40 -11.97
N PRO A 156 7.52 13.68 -11.54
CA PRO A 156 6.37 14.34 -10.93
C PRO A 156 5.10 14.34 -11.81
N ARG A 157 5.25 14.26 -13.14
CA ARG A 157 4.13 14.20 -14.09
C ARG A 157 3.37 12.88 -14.03
N GLU A 158 4.05 11.79 -13.69
CA GLU A 158 3.46 10.44 -13.60
C GLU A 158 2.93 10.13 -12.20
N PHE A 159 3.36 10.90 -11.19
CA PHE A 159 3.06 10.64 -9.78
C PHE A 159 1.55 10.54 -9.49
N ALA A 160 0.75 11.48 -10.03
CA ALA A 160 -0.70 11.49 -9.82
C ALA A 160 -1.35 10.22 -10.39
N THR A 161 -1.04 9.89 -11.64
CA THR A 161 -1.55 8.69 -12.33
C THR A 161 -1.14 7.40 -11.60
N LEU A 162 0.12 7.28 -11.18
CA LEU A 162 0.60 6.10 -10.45
C LEU A 162 -0.02 5.96 -9.06
N SER A 163 -0.25 7.09 -8.38
CA SER A 163 -0.95 7.13 -7.09
C SER A 163 -2.40 6.68 -7.24
N GLY A 164 -3.07 7.12 -8.30
CA GLY A 164 -4.41 6.66 -8.66
C GLY A 164 -4.44 5.17 -9.00
N LEU A 165 -3.48 4.71 -9.82
CA LEU A 165 -3.41 3.32 -10.26
C LEU A 165 -3.15 2.34 -9.10
N ILE A 166 -2.27 2.67 -8.15
CA ILE A 166 -2.05 1.80 -6.99
C ILE A 166 -3.29 1.72 -6.10
N ILE A 167 -4.04 2.82 -5.93
CA ILE A 167 -5.31 2.82 -5.20
C ILE A 167 -6.33 1.92 -5.90
N ALA A 168 -6.45 2.07 -7.23
CA ALA A 168 -7.33 1.25 -8.05
C ALA A 168 -6.97 -0.25 -7.95
N LEU A 169 -5.69 -0.61 -8.06
CA LEU A 169 -5.22 -1.99 -7.88
C LEU A 169 -5.50 -2.52 -6.47
N GLY A 170 -5.50 -1.67 -5.44
CA GLY A 170 -5.89 -2.04 -4.08
C GLY A 170 -7.30 -2.63 -3.99
N THR A 171 -8.22 -2.24 -4.88
CA THR A 171 -9.59 -2.80 -4.91
C THR A 171 -9.59 -4.30 -5.24
N ILE A 172 -8.60 -4.79 -5.99
CA ILE A 172 -8.40 -6.22 -6.26
C ILE A 172 -8.18 -6.98 -4.95
N GLY A 173 -7.47 -6.39 -3.98
CA GLY A 173 -7.30 -6.97 -2.64
C GLY A 173 -8.62 -7.14 -1.88
N ASN A 174 -9.51 -6.15 -1.98
CA ASN A 174 -10.86 -6.23 -1.39
C ASN A 174 -11.69 -7.32 -2.06
N MET A 175 -11.64 -7.42 -3.39
CA MET A 175 -12.35 -8.46 -4.15
C MET A 175 -11.80 -9.86 -3.84
N ALA A 176 -10.49 -10.01 -3.72
CA ALA A 176 -9.85 -11.26 -3.33
C ALA A 176 -10.23 -11.69 -1.90
N ALA A 177 -10.44 -10.73 -1.00
CA ALA A 177 -10.91 -10.99 0.35
C ALA A 177 -12.37 -11.44 0.43
N ALA A 178 -13.16 -11.32 -0.63
CA ALA A 178 -14.56 -11.74 -0.68
C ALA A 178 -14.70 -13.23 -1.06
N THR A 179 -15.29 -13.55 -2.22
CA THR A 179 -15.55 -14.93 -2.67
C THR A 179 -14.31 -15.82 -2.69
N PRO A 180 -13.13 -15.37 -3.20
CA PRO A 180 -11.96 -16.23 -3.24
C PRO A 180 -11.49 -16.67 -1.85
N LEU A 181 -11.52 -15.76 -0.86
CA LEU A 181 -11.22 -16.11 0.52
C LEU A 181 -12.29 -17.05 1.11
N ALA A 182 -13.57 -16.82 0.85
CA ALA A 182 -14.64 -17.69 1.33
C ALA A 182 -14.46 -19.14 0.86
N LEU A 183 -14.15 -19.35 -0.43
CA LEU A 183 -13.86 -20.67 -0.99
C LEU A 183 -12.61 -21.30 -0.38
N LEU A 184 -11.57 -20.50 -0.12
CA LEU A 184 -10.36 -21.00 0.55
C LEU A 184 -10.66 -21.42 2.00
N VAL A 185 -11.47 -20.64 2.71
CA VAL A 185 -11.90 -20.94 4.09
C VAL A 185 -12.78 -22.19 4.13
N GLU A 186 -13.64 -22.42 3.14
CA GLU A 186 -14.45 -23.63 3.03
C GLU A 186 -13.61 -24.89 2.81
N THR A 187 -12.55 -24.78 2.00
CA THR A 187 -11.71 -25.93 1.63
C THR A 187 -10.67 -26.29 2.68
N VAL A 188 -9.97 -25.30 3.26
CA VAL A 188 -8.86 -25.55 4.20
C VAL A 188 -9.06 -24.94 5.59
N GLY A 189 -10.14 -24.17 5.80
CA GLY A 189 -10.40 -23.49 7.08
C GLY A 189 -9.67 -22.15 7.21
N TRP A 190 -10.24 -21.24 7.99
CA TRP A 190 -9.74 -19.86 8.12
C TRP A 190 -8.32 -19.76 8.71
N ARG A 191 -7.96 -20.69 9.60
CA ARG A 191 -6.62 -20.75 10.20
C ARG A 191 -5.56 -20.99 9.14
N TRP A 192 -5.74 -22.02 8.30
CA TRP A 192 -4.82 -22.32 7.21
C TRP A 192 -4.84 -21.25 6.13
N SER A 193 -6.01 -20.67 5.80
CA SER A 193 -6.11 -19.54 4.87
C SER A 193 -5.22 -18.37 5.31
N PHE A 194 -5.32 -17.93 6.57
CA PHE A 194 -4.49 -16.84 7.09
C PHE A 194 -3.01 -17.23 7.21
N ALA A 195 -2.71 -18.49 7.55
CA ALA A 195 -1.34 -18.98 7.59
C ALA A 195 -0.65 -18.93 6.21
N ILE A 196 -1.32 -19.46 5.18
CA ILE A 196 -0.84 -19.47 3.79
C ILE A 196 -0.65 -18.05 3.29
N ILE A 197 -1.65 -17.18 3.48
CA ILE A 197 -1.58 -15.79 3.01
C ILE A 197 -0.50 -15.01 3.77
N GLY A 198 -0.30 -15.30 5.06
CA GLY A 198 0.81 -14.78 5.86
C GLY A 198 2.18 -15.14 5.30
N VAL A 199 2.38 -16.41 4.89
CA VAL A 199 3.59 -16.89 4.21
C VAL A 199 3.79 -16.15 2.89
N LEU A 200 2.76 -16.09 2.04
CA LEU A 200 2.84 -15.41 0.75
C LEU A 200 3.20 -13.93 0.91
N THR A 201 2.61 -13.26 1.90
CA THR A 201 2.90 -11.87 2.22
C THR A 201 4.34 -11.69 2.72
N ALA A 202 4.85 -12.63 3.51
CA ALA A 202 6.23 -12.60 4.00
C ALA A 202 7.24 -12.79 2.86
N LEU A 203 6.98 -13.77 1.98
CA LEU A 203 7.77 -14.00 0.77
C LEU A 203 7.76 -12.76 -0.12
N LEU A 204 6.60 -12.13 -0.31
CA LEU A 204 6.47 -10.90 -1.07
C LEU A 204 7.27 -9.76 -0.44
N ALA A 205 7.30 -9.63 0.89
CA ALA A 205 8.12 -8.64 1.58
C ALA A 205 9.62 -8.87 1.39
N ILE A 206 10.07 -10.15 1.40
CA ILE A 206 11.46 -10.53 1.14
C ILE A 206 11.85 -10.20 -0.31
N VAL A 207 11.00 -10.59 -1.28
CA VAL A 207 11.18 -10.28 -2.70
C VAL A 207 11.22 -8.76 -2.90
N PHE A 208 10.29 -8.03 -2.29
CA PHE A 208 10.28 -6.57 -2.30
C PHE A 208 11.61 -6.00 -1.78
N TYR A 209 12.09 -6.46 -0.64
CA TYR A 209 13.33 -5.98 -0.06
C TYR A 209 14.56 -6.27 -0.94
N ALA A 210 14.59 -7.43 -1.60
CA ALA A 210 15.68 -7.88 -2.45
C ALA A 210 15.75 -7.11 -3.79
N PHE A 211 14.60 -6.85 -4.41
CA PHE A 211 14.54 -6.25 -5.75
C PHE A 211 14.36 -4.73 -5.74
N VAL A 212 13.65 -4.17 -4.77
CA VAL A 212 13.48 -2.72 -4.66
C VAL A 212 14.77 -2.12 -4.13
N ARG A 213 15.18 -0.98 -4.69
CA ARG A 213 16.25 -0.13 -4.16
C ARG A 213 15.70 1.27 -3.91
N GLU A 214 16.41 2.07 -3.14
CA GLU A 214 16.11 3.50 -3.09
C GLU A 214 16.41 4.10 -4.47
N GLY A 215 15.48 4.92 -4.97
CA GLY A 215 15.45 5.30 -6.38
C GLY A 215 16.63 6.19 -6.80
N PRO A 216 16.93 6.24 -8.11
CA PRO A 216 18.07 7.01 -8.64
C PRO A 216 17.91 8.53 -8.45
N TYR A 217 16.69 9.02 -8.23
CA TYR A 217 16.40 10.42 -7.91
C TYR A 217 16.33 10.68 -6.40
N GLY A 218 16.44 9.63 -5.58
CA GLY A 218 16.55 9.73 -4.14
C GLY A 218 17.97 10.11 -3.77
N THR A 219 18.29 11.40 -3.78
CA THR A 219 19.38 11.86 -2.95
C THR A 219 18.95 11.62 -1.50
N VAL A 220 19.54 10.61 -0.86
CA VAL A 220 19.97 10.78 0.53
C VAL A 220 21.00 11.91 0.48
N GLN A 221 20.54 13.14 0.26
CA GLN A 221 21.32 14.30 0.62
C GLN A 221 21.59 14.11 2.11
N ASP A 222 22.83 14.33 2.51
CA ASP A 222 23.25 14.67 3.86
C ASP A 222 22.42 15.85 4.39
N ARG A 223 21.10 15.68 4.54
CA ARG A 223 20.28 16.52 5.38
C ARG A 223 20.79 16.19 6.77
N LYS A 224 21.72 17.03 7.20
CA LYS A 224 22.16 17.17 8.59
C LYS A 224 20.99 16.81 9.48
N GLU A 225 21.28 15.92 10.41
CA GLU A 225 20.37 15.33 11.39
C GLU A 225 19.65 16.41 12.20
N ASP A 226 18.66 17.08 11.62
CA ASP A 226 17.67 17.78 12.41
C ASP A 226 16.78 16.69 12.99
N THR A 227 17.13 16.28 14.20
CA THR A 227 16.29 15.49 15.13
C THR A 227 15.02 16.27 15.44
N PHE A 228 14.18 16.55 14.44
CA PHE A 228 12.83 16.99 14.71
C PHE A 228 12.17 15.88 15.53
N SER A 229 11.76 16.25 16.73
CA SER A 229 10.89 15.42 17.54
C SER A 229 9.58 15.22 16.77
N ILE A 230 8.98 14.04 16.84
CA ILE A 230 7.65 13.78 16.25
C ILE A 230 6.66 14.86 16.70
N PHE A 231 6.82 15.34 17.93
CA PHE A 231 6.01 16.40 18.50
C PHE A 231 6.23 17.76 17.81
N GLU A 232 7.45 18.09 17.40
CA GLU A 232 7.74 19.32 16.67
C GLU A 232 7.20 19.27 15.25
N MET A 233 7.35 18.13 14.55
CA MET A 233 6.72 17.95 13.24
C MET A 233 5.21 18.05 13.32
N ALA A 234 4.59 17.42 14.31
CA ALA A 234 3.16 17.52 14.55
C ALA A 234 2.75 18.97 14.82
N ARG A 235 3.47 19.69 15.70
CA ARG A 235 3.21 21.10 16.00
C ARG A 235 3.32 21.99 14.76
N THR A 236 4.35 21.80 13.94
CA THR A 236 4.55 22.58 12.72
C THR A 236 3.44 22.30 11.70
N LEU A 237 3.04 21.04 11.51
CA LEU A 237 1.95 20.69 10.61
C LEU A 237 0.60 21.24 11.10
N LEU A 238 0.30 21.09 12.39
CA LEU A 238 -0.93 21.59 13.01
C LEU A 238 -1.01 23.12 13.02
N GLY A 239 0.14 23.82 12.92
CA GLY A 239 0.18 25.27 12.77
C GLY A 239 -0.08 25.78 11.35
N ARG A 240 -0.08 24.90 10.32
CA ARG A 240 -0.26 25.32 8.93
C ARG A 240 -1.72 25.26 8.49
N ARG A 241 -2.23 26.38 7.97
CA ARG A 241 -3.59 26.47 7.42
C ARG A 241 -3.81 25.49 6.26
N ASP A 242 -2.82 25.34 5.38
CA ASP A 242 -2.91 24.44 4.22
C ASP A 242 -3.15 22.99 4.65
N TYR A 243 -2.51 22.54 5.74
CA TYR A 243 -2.69 21.20 6.28
C TYR A 243 -4.14 20.97 6.70
N TRP A 244 -4.76 21.92 7.41
CA TRP A 244 -6.15 21.82 7.82
C TRP A 244 -7.12 21.87 6.64
N ILE A 245 -6.87 22.72 5.65
CA ILE A 245 -7.70 22.79 4.44
C ILE A 245 -7.66 21.46 3.69
N ILE A 246 -6.46 20.90 3.45
CA ILE A 246 -6.29 19.63 2.75
C ILE A 246 -6.89 18.48 3.56
N SER A 247 -6.64 18.44 4.86
CA SER A 247 -7.12 17.37 5.74
C SER A 247 -8.64 17.39 5.85
N LEU A 248 -9.26 18.56 6.05
CA LEU A 248 -10.71 18.69 6.13
C LEU A 248 -11.38 18.40 4.79
N SER A 249 -10.81 18.89 3.69
CA SER A 249 -11.29 18.57 2.34
C SER A 249 -11.22 17.06 2.06
N THR A 250 -10.11 16.43 2.41
CA THR A 250 -9.94 14.98 2.23
C THR A 250 -10.90 14.19 3.14
N PHE A 251 -11.04 14.60 4.39
CA PHE A 251 -11.96 13.99 5.36
C PHE A 251 -13.41 14.06 4.87
N LEU A 252 -13.87 15.24 4.43
CA LEU A 252 -15.22 15.42 3.92
C LEU A 252 -15.42 14.63 2.62
N ARG A 253 -14.53 14.77 1.63
CA ARG A 253 -14.68 14.09 0.33
C ARG A 253 -14.67 12.58 0.47
N TYR A 254 -13.69 12.03 1.20
CA TYR A 254 -13.55 10.59 1.39
C TYR A 254 -14.62 10.05 2.35
N GLY A 255 -14.89 10.77 3.45
CA GLY A 255 -15.89 10.38 4.43
C GLY A 255 -17.30 10.33 3.85
N ILE A 256 -17.71 11.36 3.10
CA ILE A 256 -19.01 11.39 2.41
C ILE A 256 -19.09 10.24 1.40
N PHE A 257 -18.05 10.05 0.59
CA PHE A 257 -18.02 8.98 -0.40
C PHE A 257 -18.18 7.59 0.24
N VAL A 258 -17.38 7.29 1.27
CA VAL A 258 -17.44 5.98 1.96
C VAL A 258 -18.76 5.80 2.71
N ALA A 259 -19.28 6.84 3.36
CA ALA A 259 -20.56 6.76 4.06
C ALA A 259 -21.69 6.47 3.07
N ILE A 260 -21.78 7.24 1.98
CA ILE A 260 -22.81 7.07 0.96
C ILE A 260 -22.68 5.70 0.30
N GLN A 261 -21.50 5.37 -0.25
CA GLN A 261 -21.30 4.13 -0.98
C GLN A 261 -21.43 2.89 -0.09
N GLY A 262 -20.83 2.92 1.10
CA GLY A 262 -20.69 1.76 1.97
C GLY A 262 -21.91 1.48 2.84
N LEU A 263 -22.71 2.49 3.18
CA LEU A 263 -23.82 2.34 4.12
C LEU A 263 -25.19 2.65 3.51
N TRP A 264 -25.30 3.69 2.68
CA TRP A 264 -26.61 4.23 2.30
C TRP A 264 -27.07 3.85 0.90
N VAL A 265 -26.16 3.75 -0.08
CA VAL A 265 -26.54 3.51 -1.49
C VAL A 265 -27.25 2.18 -1.68
N GLY A 266 -26.78 1.10 -1.04
CA GLY A 266 -27.42 -0.22 -1.14
C GLY A 266 -28.87 -0.21 -0.66
N PRO A 267 -29.12 0.11 0.63
CA PRO A 267 -30.48 0.21 1.17
C PRO A 267 -31.36 1.21 0.42
N TYR A 268 -30.82 2.37 0.03
CA TYR A 268 -31.58 3.36 -0.74
C TYR A 268 -32.07 2.80 -2.09
N LEU A 269 -31.19 2.12 -2.84
CA LEU A 269 -31.55 1.51 -4.12
C LEU A 269 -32.59 0.40 -3.96
N MET A 270 -32.55 -0.34 -2.85
CA MET A 270 -33.49 -1.45 -2.61
C MET A 270 -34.83 -0.99 -2.03
N GLU A 271 -34.80 -0.14 -1.00
CA GLU A 271 -35.99 0.24 -0.22
C GLU A 271 -36.73 1.45 -0.80
N VAL A 272 -36.01 2.42 -1.39
CA VAL A 272 -36.63 3.64 -1.94
C VAL A 272 -36.83 3.54 -3.45
N VAL A 273 -35.82 3.07 -4.19
CA VAL A 273 -35.92 2.92 -5.66
C VAL A 273 -36.61 1.61 -6.05
N GLY A 274 -36.67 0.63 -5.14
CA GLY A 274 -37.36 -0.64 -5.38
C GLY A 274 -36.58 -1.63 -6.26
N LEU A 275 -35.25 -1.47 -6.38
CA LEU A 275 -34.41 -2.37 -7.16
C LEU A 275 -34.16 -3.69 -6.41
N SER A 276 -34.00 -4.78 -7.19
CA SER A 276 -33.54 -6.05 -6.63
C SER A 276 -32.11 -5.94 -6.10
N ALA A 277 -31.75 -6.80 -5.14
CA ALA A 277 -30.40 -6.86 -4.57
C ALA A 277 -29.31 -7.03 -5.65
N VAL A 278 -29.61 -7.78 -6.72
CA VAL A 278 -28.70 -7.99 -7.85
C VAL A 278 -28.49 -6.71 -8.65
N GLN A 279 -29.56 -5.95 -8.93
CA GLN A 279 -29.47 -4.68 -9.66
C GLN A 279 -28.72 -3.61 -8.83
N ALA A 280 -29.00 -3.52 -7.53
CA ALA A 280 -28.28 -2.63 -6.63
C ALA A 280 -26.78 -2.99 -6.55
N GLY A 281 -26.47 -4.30 -6.45
CA GLY A 281 -25.09 -4.81 -6.50
C GLY A 281 -24.36 -4.45 -7.80
N ASN A 282 -25.03 -4.58 -8.96
CA ASN A 282 -24.45 -4.20 -10.25
C ASN A 282 -24.16 -2.70 -10.35
N LEU A 283 -25.05 -1.84 -9.84
CA LEU A 283 -24.82 -0.39 -9.78
C LEU A 283 -23.63 -0.03 -8.88
N LEU A 284 -23.53 -0.67 -7.72
CA LEU A 284 -22.38 -0.51 -6.81
C LEU A 284 -21.08 -0.98 -7.47
N LEU A 285 -21.11 -2.05 -8.27
CA LEU A 285 -19.97 -2.50 -9.06
C LEU A 285 -19.57 -1.47 -10.13
N ILE A 286 -20.52 -0.93 -10.89
CA ILE A 286 -20.25 0.13 -11.89
C ILE A 286 -19.62 1.35 -11.22
N LEU A 287 -20.08 1.74 -10.04
CA LEU A 287 -19.52 2.86 -9.28
C LEU A 287 -18.05 2.59 -8.87
N ASN A 288 -17.72 1.37 -8.47
CA ASN A 288 -16.34 0.96 -8.20
C ASN A 288 -15.48 0.94 -9.48
N VAL A 289 -16.02 0.49 -10.61
CA VAL A 289 -15.33 0.56 -11.91
C VAL A 289 -15.06 2.01 -12.30
N GLY A 290 -16.02 2.91 -12.11
CA GLY A 290 -15.84 4.34 -12.31
C GLY A 290 -14.73 4.92 -11.45
N LEU A 291 -14.62 4.50 -10.18
CA LEU A 291 -13.52 4.88 -9.30
C LEU A 291 -12.17 4.36 -9.79
N ILE A 292 -12.10 3.11 -10.25
CA ILE A 292 -10.89 2.51 -10.83
C ILE A 292 -10.41 3.29 -12.06
N ILE A 293 -11.34 3.66 -12.96
CA ILE A 293 -11.03 4.39 -14.19
C ILE A 293 -10.71 5.87 -13.91
N GLY A 294 -11.42 6.51 -12.97
CA GLY A 294 -11.27 7.93 -12.66
C GLY A 294 -10.10 8.25 -11.73
N SER A 295 -9.63 7.31 -10.91
CA SER A 295 -8.48 7.54 -10.01
C SER A 295 -7.17 7.94 -10.73
N PRO A 296 -6.81 7.38 -11.89
CA PRO A 296 -5.58 7.76 -12.61
C PRO A 296 -5.68 8.98 -13.55
N LEU A 297 -6.88 9.52 -13.80
CA LEU A 297 -7.14 10.67 -14.69
C LEU A 297 -7.08 12.01 -13.94
#